data_AF-A0A6L3Z0A7-F1
#
_entry.id   AF-A0A6L3Z0A7-F1
#
_cell.length_a   1.000
_cell.length_b   1.000
_cell.length_c   1.000
_cell.angle_alpha   90.00
_cell.angle_beta   90.00
_cell.angle_gamma   90.00
#
_symmetry.space_group_name_H-M   'P 1'
#
loop_
_entity.id
_entity.type
_entity.pdbx_description
1 polymer ?
#
loop_
_entity_poly.entity_id
_entity_poly.type
_entity_poly.pdbx_seq_one_letter_code
_entity_poly.pdbx_strand_id
1 'polypeptide(L)'
;MAKVRKKDITNEESNEAWELIENSPNDRIVAVLAGAYLEHYLGRCVRMHLHYVKEITDKDFDFGPFSSFDAKAKLGRLTGIYGDKLYSDLKIIVSIRNLFAHRFDIESFSHPEIEQLIGKLKMGDNDVAALKITAKRNPTLREIFISAVTTITQFIGDRRVTQMPTPPEHS
;
A
#
# COMPACT_ATOMS: atom_id res chain seq x y z
N MET A 1 2.87 -25.70 -13.37
CA MET A 1 2.73 -24.38 -14.04
C MET A 1 3.84 -23.47 -13.54
N ALA A 2 4.72 -22.98 -14.42
CA ALA A 2 5.74 -22.01 -14.02
C ALA A 2 5.03 -20.71 -13.59
N LYS A 3 5.29 -20.23 -12.38
CA LYS A 3 4.74 -18.95 -11.93
C LYS A 3 5.45 -17.83 -12.71
N VAL A 4 4.68 -17.00 -13.41
CA VAL A 4 5.19 -15.87 -14.18
C VAL A 4 5.74 -14.82 -13.21
N ARG A 5 6.95 -14.29 -13.47
CA ARG A 5 7.59 -13.22 -12.67
C ARG A 5 6.65 -12.02 -12.61
N LYS A 6 6.50 -11.41 -11.42
CA LYS A 6 5.80 -10.11 -11.33
C LYS A 6 6.63 -9.11 -12.14
N LYS A 7 6.10 -8.65 -13.26
CA LYS A 7 6.75 -7.63 -14.10
C LYS A 7 6.94 -6.36 -13.26
N ASP A 8 8.11 -5.73 -13.36
CA ASP A 8 8.32 -4.41 -12.78
C ASP A 8 7.39 -3.42 -13.49
N ILE A 9 6.54 -2.75 -12.71
CA ILE A 9 5.57 -1.77 -13.23
C ILE A 9 6.34 -0.54 -13.69
N THR A 10 6.16 -0.14 -14.95
CA THR A 10 6.77 1.08 -15.49
C THR A 10 6.10 2.32 -14.88
N ASN A 11 6.75 3.48 -14.96
CA ASN A 11 6.11 4.72 -14.53
C ASN A 11 4.83 5.02 -15.33
N GLU A 12 4.79 4.64 -16.60
CA GLU A 12 3.62 4.76 -17.48
C GLU A 12 2.46 3.89 -16.98
N GLU A 13 2.71 2.59 -16.74
CA GLU A 13 1.70 1.66 -16.20
C GLU A 13 1.21 2.10 -14.81
N SER A 14 2.08 2.72 -14.01
CA SER A 14 1.72 3.28 -12.71
C SER A 14 0.79 4.49 -12.85
N ASN A 15 1.07 5.40 -13.79
CA ASN A 15 0.23 6.56 -14.06
C ASN A 15 -1.15 6.14 -14.61
N GLU A 16 -1.19 5.17 -15.52
CA GLU A 16 -2.45 4.60 -16.02
C GLU A 16 -3.27 3.96 -14.90
N ALA A 17 -2.61 3.21 -14.01
CA ALA A 17 -3.28 2.63 -12.85
C ALA A 17 -3.85 3.72 -11.93
N TRP A 18 -3.14 4.83 -11.75
CA TRP A 18 -3.60 5.97 -10.96
C TRP A 18 -4.82 6.66 -11.60
N GLU A 19 -4.79 6.92 -12.91
CA GLU A 19 -5.92 7.49 -13.65
C GLU A 19 -7.17 6.60 -13.54
N LEU A 20 -7.01 5.26 -13.58
CA LEU A 20 -8.10 4.33 -13.37
C LEU A 20 -8.66 4.37 -11.93
N ILE A 21 -7.80 4.53 -10.93
CA ILE A 21 -8.21 4.67 -9.52
C ILE A 21 -9.06 5.94 -9.33
N GLU A 22 -8.66 7.06 -9.93
CA GLU A 22 -9.36 8.33 -9.82
C GLU A 22 -10.70 8.34 -10.55
N ASN A 23 -10.72 7.82 -11.78
CA ASN A 23 -11.87 7.97 -12.68
C ASN A 23 -12.86 6.79 -12.66
N SER A 24 -12.52 5.67 -12.01
CA SER A 24 -13.40 4.50 -12.01
C SER A 24 -14.67 4.75 -11.19
N PRO A 25 -15.88 4.53 -11.75
CA PRO A 25 -17.13 4.63 -10.99
C PRO A 25 -17.33 3.47 -10.01
N ASN A 26 -16.51 2.41 -10.09
CA ASN A 26 -16.69 1.19 -9.31
C ASN A 26 -15.74 1.15 -8.09
N ASP A 27 -16.31 1.21 -6.89
CA ASP A 27 -15.56 1.20 -5.61
C ASP A 27 -14.69 -0.04 -5.44
N ARG A 28 -15.13 -1.21 -5.92
CA ARG A 28 -14.36 -2.44 -5.87
C ARG A 28 -13.10 -2.34 -6.71
N ILE A 29 -13.22 -1.80 -7.93
CA ILE A 29 -12.06 -1.58 -8.81
C ILE A 29 -11.07 -0.64 -8.12
N VAL A 30 -11.56 0.47 -7.56
CA VAL A 30 -10.73 1.44 -6.83
C VAL A 30 -10.00 0.80 -5.65
N ALA A 31 -10.70 0.09 -4.77
CA ALA A 31 -10.09 -0.53 -3.60
C ALA A 31 -9.03 -1.58 -3.95
N VAL A 32 -9.30 -2.41 -4.97
CA VAL A 32 -8.38 -3.46 -5.40
C VAL A 32 -7.16 -2.87 -6.10
N LEU A 33 -7.34 -1.94 -7.03
CA LEU A 33 -6.24 -1.30 -7.75
C LEU A 33 -5.39 -0.42 -6.84
N ALA A 34 -5.99 0.41 -5.99
CA ALA A 34 -5.24 1.24 -5.04
C ALA A 34 -4.45 0.40 -4.04
N GLY A 35 -5.02 -0.71 -3.56
CA GLY A 35 -4.29 -1.66 -2.70
C GLY A 35 -3.12 -2.34 -3.43
N ALA A 36 -3.28 -2.72 -4.69
CA ALA A 36 -2.21 -3.28 -5.51
C ALA A 36 -1.12 -2.25 -5.84
N TYR A 37 -1.51 -1.00 -6.12
CA TYR A 37 -0.64 0.14 -6.33
C TYR A 37 0.25 0.36 -5.11
N LEU A 38 -0.35 0.49 -3.92
CA LEU A 38 0.41 0.64 -2.68
C LEU A 38 1.33 -0.55 -2.39
N GLU A 39 0.87 -1.78 -2.64
CA GLU A 39 1.71 -2.97 -2.47
C GLU A 39 2.97 -2.94 -3.35
N HIS A 40 2.84 -2.44 -4.58
CA HIS A 40 3.97 -2.30 -5.50
C HIS A 40 5.03 -1.35 -4.93
N TYR A 41 4.62 -0.13 -4.55
CA TYR A 41 5.54 0.87 -3.99
C TYR A 41 6.14 0.43 -2.65
N LEU A 42 5.36 -0.23 -1.80
CA LEU A 42 5.89 -0.81 -0.57
C LEU A 42 6.94 -1.89 -0.87
N GLY A 43 6.66 -2.79 -1.81
CA GLY A 43 7.63 -3.80 -2.22
C GLY A 43 8.92 -3.18 -2.77
N ARG A 44 8.83 -2.11 -3.54
CA ARG A 44 9.99 -1.36 -4.02
C ARG A 44 10.76 -0.71 -2.87
N CYS A 45 10.06 -0.03 -1.97
CA CYS A 45 10.64 0.63 -0.79
C CYS A 45 11.43 -0.36 0.09
N VAL A 46 10.84 -1.51 0.41
CA VAL A 46 11.50 -2.54 1.22
C VAL A 46 12.73 -3.12 0.49
N ARG A 47 12.63 -3.41 -0.82
CA ARG A 47 13.77 -3.91 -1.60
C ARG A 47 14.94 -2.91 -1.64
N MET A 48 14.66 -1.61 -1.76
CA MET A 48 15.69 -0.55 -1.75
C MET A 48 16.33 -0.35 -0.36
N HIS A 49 15.62 -0.72 0.70
CA HIS A 49 16.14 -0.63 2.06
C HIS A 49 17.01 -1.84 2.44
N LEU A 50 16.67 -3.03 1.96
CA LEU A 50 17.46 -4.24 2.21
C LEU A 50 18.77 -4.24 1.40
N HIS A 51 19.72 -5.09 1.82
CA HIS A 51 20.84 -5.47 0.97
C HIS A 51 20.30 -6.25 -0.23
N TYR A 52 20.37 -5.64 -1.42
CA TYR A 52 19.81 -6.21 -2.63
C TYR A 52 20.73 -7.28 -3.22
N VAL A 53 20.30 -8.53 -3.14
CA VAL A 53 20.94 -9.68 -3.80
C VAL A 53 19.91 -10.24 -4.78
N LYS A 54 20.04 -9.89 -6.06
CA LYS A 54 19.04 -10.15 -7.11
C LYS A 54 18.37 -11.53 -7.03
N GLU A 55 19.16 -12.60 -6.93
CA GLU A 55 18.66 -13.99 -6.92
C GLU A 55 17.83 -14.32 -5.69
N ILE A 56 18.19 -13.76 -4.52
CA ILE A 56 17.50 -13.99 -3.25
C ILE A 56 16.30 -13.07 -3.16
N THR A 57 16.53 -11.76 -3.34
CA THR A 57 15.52 -10.73 -3.18
C THR A 57 14.37 -10.87 -4.17
N ASP A 58 14.63 -11.11 -5.45
CA ASP A 58 13.55 -11.26 -6.44
C ASP A 58 12.73 -12.54 -6.15
N LYS A 59 13.41 -13.66 -5.85
CA LYS A 59 12.75 -14.92 -5.54
C LYS A 59 11.83 -14.81 -4.31
N ASP A 60 12.32 -14.20 -3.23
CA ASP A 60 11.58 -14.11 -1.98
C ASP A 60 10.39 -13.16 -2.06
N PHE A 61 10.49 -12.08 -2.85
CA PHE A 61 9.42 -11.11 -3.01
C PHE A 61 8.41 -11.44 -4.13
N ASP A 62 8.80 -12.26 -5.12
CA ASP A 62 7.89 -12.60 -6.21
C ASP A 62 7.12 -13.89 -5.91
N PHE A 63 7.79 -14.88 -5.31
CA PHE A 63 7.23 -16.22 -5.10
C PHE A 63 7.44 -16.80 -3.71
N GLY A 64 8.35 -16.23 -2.93
CA GLY A 64 8.72 -16.72 -1.61
C GLY A 64 7.95 -16.05 -0.46
N PRO A 65 8.55 -16.00 0.74
CA PRO A 65 7.85 -15.62 1.98
C PRO A 65 7.40 -14.16 2.00
N PHE A 66 7.98 -13.29 1.16
CA PHE A 66 7.66 -11.86 1.08
C PHE A 66 6.79 -11.51 -0.13
N SER A 67 6.10 -12.52 -0.71
CA SER A 67 5.29 -12.34 -1.92
C SER A 67 3.95 -11.62 -1.71
N SER A 68 3.43 -11.62 -0.47
CA SER A 68 2.16 -11.00 -0.12
C SER A 68 2.33 -9.58 0.41
N PHE A 69 1.28 -8.77 0.28
CA PHE A 69 1.23 -7.42 0.86
C PHE A 69 1.50 -7.46 2.37
N ASP A 70 0.79 -8.31 3.11
CA ASP A 70 0.97 -8.41 4.57
C ASP A 70 2.42 -8.75 4.97
N ALA A 71 3.07 -9.67 4.23
CA ALA A 71 4.46 -10.03 4.50
C ALA A 71 5.42 -8.85 4.27
N LYS A 72 5.22 -8.08 3.19
CA LYS A 72 6.00 -6.86 2.92
C LYS A 72 5.77 -5.80 3.98
N ALA A 73 4.53 -5.66 4.46
CA ALA A 73 4.18 -4.73 5.53
C ALA A 73 4.86 -5.10 6.86
N LYS A 74 4.88 -6.39 7.19
CA LYS A 74 5.62 -6.90 8.37
C LYS A 74 7.11 -6.66 8.24
N LEU A 75 7.68 -6.97 7.07
CA LEU A 75 9.10 -6.81 6.84
C LEU A 75 9.55 -5.35 6.98
N GLY A 76 8.82 -4.40 6.40
CA GLY A 76 9.14 -2.98 6.55
C GLY A 76 9.05 -2.48 8.00
N ARG A 77 8.13 -3.03 8.81
CA ARG A 77 8.06 -2.73 10.25
C ARG A 77 9.26 -3.32 11.01
N LEU A 78 9.63 -4.57 10.71
CA LEU A 78 10.73 -5.28 11.36
C LEU A 78 12.08 -4.62 11.08
N THR A 79 12.29 -4.12 9.86
CA THR A 79 13.53 -3.44 9.47
C THR A 79 13.55 -1.97 9.87
N GLY A 80 12.48 -1.44 10.47
CA GLY A 80 12.44 -0.05 10.93
C GLY A 80 12.21 0.99 9.83
N ILE A 81 11.73 0.59 8.64
CA ILE A 81 11.31 1.55 7.60
C ILE A 81 10.16 2.41 8.13
N TYR A 82 9.31 1.89 8.99
CA TYR A 82 8.28 2.71 9.62
C TYR A 82 7.86 2.17 10.98
N GLY A 83 7.24 3.05 11.77
CA GLY A 83 6.71 2.72 13.09
C GLY A 83 5.30 2.12 13.05
N ASP A 84 4.73 1.91 14.24
CA ASP A 84 3.45 1.23 14.43
C ASP A 84 2.25 1.97 13.82
N LYS A 85 2.32 3.29 13.74
CA LYS A 85 1.26 4.11 13.13
C LYS A 85 1.04 3.72 11.68
N LEU A 86 2.10 3.76 10.86
CA LEU A 86 1.99 3.42 9.44
C LEU A 86 1.75 1.92 9.23
N TYR A 87 2.36 1.06 10.04
CA TYR A 87 2.11 -0.38 9.95
C TYR A 87 0.63 -0.72 10.20
N SER A 88 -0.01 -0.09 11.19
CA SER A 88 -1.44 -0.23 11.46
C SER A 88 -2.29 0.17 10.26
N ASP A 89 -1.97 1.28 9.59
CA ASP A 89 -2.72 1.76 8.43
C ASP A 89 -2.56 0.84 7.21
N LEU A 90 -1.34 0.35 6.97
CA LEU A 90 -1.09 -0.65 5.93
C LEU A 90 -1.92 -1.92 6.15
N LYS A 91 -2.05 -2.38 7.40
CA LYS A 91 -2.88 -3.53 7.76
C LYS A 91 -4.36 -3.28 7.48
N ILE A 92 -4.85 -2.08 7.78
CA ILE A 92 -6.23 -1.67 7.48
C ILE A 92 -6.47 -1.67 5.97
N ILE A 93 -5.56 -1.08 5.18
CA ILE A 93 -5.68 -1.05 3.72
C ILE A 93 -5.67 -2.46 3.11
N VAL A 94 -4.81 -3.35 3.61
CA VAL A 94 -4.80 -4.78 3.23
C VAL A 94 -6.16 -5.41 3.51
N SER A 95 -6.74 -5.17 4.70
CA SER A 95 -8.06 -5.69 5.05
C SER A 95 -9.15 -5.16 4.13
N ILE A 96 -9.19 -3.85 3.86
CA ILE A 96 -10.16 -3.22 2.94
C ILE A 96 -10.05 -3.85 1.54
N ARG A 97 -8.84 -3.93 0.97
CA ARG A 97 -8.59 -4.56 -0.33
C ARG A 97 -9.11 -6.01 -0.36
N ASN A 98 -8.78 -6.79 0.66
CA ASN A 98 -9.16 -8.21 0.73
C ASN A 98 -10.67 -8.39 0.85
N LEU A 99 -11.36 -7.51 1.60
CA LEU A 99 -12.81 -7.49 1.67
C LEU A 99 -13.40 -7.25 0.28
N PHE A 100 -13.02 -6.17 -0.42
CA PHE A 100 -13.50 -5.91 -1.78
C PHE A 100 -13.15 -7.03 -2.79
N ALA A 101 -12.01 -7.70 -2.63
CA ALA A 101 -11.57 -8.77 -3.54
C ALA A 101 -12.30 -10.10 -3.34
N HIS A 102 -12.71 -10.43 -2.12
CA HIS A 102 -13.21 -11.78 -1.76
C HIS A 102 -14.66 -11.81 -1.26
N ARG A 103 -15.20 -10.69 -0.77
CA ARG A 103 -16.60 -10.57 -0.32
C ARG A 103 -17.43 -9.95 -1.43
N PHE A 104 -18.31 -10.74 -2.04
CA PHE A 104 -19.13 -10.27 -3.16
C PHE A 104 -20.22 -9.29 -2.75
N ASP A 105 -20.67 -9.33 -1.50
CA ASP A 105 -21.68 -8.45 -0.91
C ASP A 105 -21.17 -7.03 -0.60
N ILE A 106 -19.85 -6.83 -0.63
CA ILE A 106 -19.23 -5.51 -0.45
C ILE A 106 -19.07 -4.85 -1.83
N GLU A 107 -19.96 -3.91 -2.12
CA GLU A 107 -20.01 -3.21 -3.40
C GLU A 107 -19.51 -1.76 -3.32
N SER A 108 -19.49 -1.16 -2.12
CA SER A 108 -19.13 0.25 -1.93
C SER A 108 -18.37 0.52 -0.63
N PHE A 109 -17.69 1.67 -0.58
CA PHE A 109 -17.00 2.15 0.62
C PHE A 109 -17.96 2.50 1.78
N SER A 110 -19.24 2.69 1.48
CA SER A 110 -20.30 2.93 2.47
C SER A 110 -20.76 1.67 3.21
N HIS A 111 -20.20 0.50 2.89
CA HIS A 111 -20.49 -0.72 3.63
C HIS A 111 -20.02 -0.58 5.10
N PRO A 112 -20.82 -0.97 6.12
CA PRO A 112 -20.51 -0.71 7.52
C PRO A 112 -19.14 -1.23 7.98
N GLU A 113 -18.73 -2.41 7.52
CA GLU A 113 -17.40 -2.97 7.84
C GLU A 113 -16.25 -2.12 7.26
N ILE A 114 -16.44 -1.53 6.07
CA ILE A 114 -15.43 -0.70 5.41
C ILE A 114 -15.34 0.67 6.09
N GLU A 115 -16.47 1.27 6.42
CA GLU A 115 -16.54 2.52 7.17
C GLU A 115 -15.79 2.42 8.51
N GLN A 116 -16.03 1.34 9.28
CA GLN A 116 -15.34 1.10 10.54
C GLN A 116 -13.82 0.94 10.38
N LEU A 117 -13.36 0.40 9.25
CA LEU A 117 -11.94 0.26 8.95
C LEU A 117 -11.33 1.61 8.59
N ILE A 118 -11.99 2.38 7.72
CA ILE A 118 -11.54 3.72 7.33
C ILE A 118 -11.44 4.65 8.54
N GLY A 119 -12.41 4.59 9.46
CA GLY A 119 -12.38 5.38 10.69
C GLY A 119 -11.22 5.07 11.65
N LYS A 120 -10.45 4.01 11.40
CA LYS A 120 -9.26 3.63 12.18
C LYS A 120 -7.94 4.07 11.54
N LEU A 121 -7.97 4.62 10.32
CA LEU A 121 -6.77 5.11 9.62
C LEU A 121 -6.21 6.34 10.34
N LYS A 122 -4.95 6.26 10.77
CA LYS A 122 -4.34 7.27 11.65
C LYS A 122 -3.53 8.32 10.88
N MET A 123 -2.94 7.97 9.74
CA MET A 123 -2.25 8.91 8.88
C MET A 123 -3.22 9.78 8.07
N GLY A 124 -4.44 9.29 7.85
CA GLY A 124 -5.50 10.02 7.14
C GLY A 124 -6.11 11.19 7.92
N ASP A 125 -5.90 11.32 9.23
CA ASP A 125 -6.54 12.39 10.03
C ASP A 125 -6.18 13.80 9.54
N ASN A 126 -4.90 14.04 9.21
CA ASN A 126 -4.45 15.31 8.67
C ASN A 126 -5.01 15.56 7.26
N ASP A 127 -5.12 14.49 6.47
CA ASP A 127 -5.62 14.56 5.09
C ASP A 127 -7.12 14.82 5.06
N VAL A 128 -7.88 14.23 5.98
CA VAL A 128 -9.32 14.48 6.14
C VAL A 128 -9.57 15.96 6.41
N ALA A 129 -8.75 16.60 7.25
CA ALA A 129 -8.86 18.03 7.51
C ALA A 129 -8.56 18.85 6.24
N ALA A 130 -7.50 18.53 5.51
CA ALA A 130 -7.15 19.20 4.26
C ALA A 130 -8.25 19.04 3.19
N LEU A 131 -8.79 17.84 3.02
CA LEU A 131 -9.89 17.55 2.09
C LEU A 131 -11.15 18.35 2.43
N LYS A 132 -11.51 18.44 3.72
CA LYS A 132 -12.65 19.24 4.18
C LYS A 132 -12.51 20.71 3.79
N ILE A 133 -11.31 21.27 3.94
CA ILE A 133 -11.02 22.67 3.62
C ILE A 133 -11.16 22.90 2.11
N THR A 134 -10.51 22.06 1.30
CA THR A 134 -10.48 22.20 -0.16
C THR A 134 -11.85 21.98 -0.79
N ALA A 135 -12.55 20.91 -0.39
CA ALA A 135 -13.84 20.53 -0.97
C ALA A 135 -15.02 21.31 -0.38
N LYS A 136 -14.81 22.05 0.73
CA LYS A 136 -15.86 22.74 1.50
C LYS A 136 -17.04 21.83 1.89
N ARG A 137 -16.80 20.53 1.99
CA ARG A 137 -17.77 19.50 2.42
C ARG A 137 -17.04 18.40 3.17
N ASN A 138 -17.80 17.53 3.83
CA ASN A 138 -17.23 16.29 4.35
C ASN A 138 -16.74 15.41 3.18
N PRO A 139 -15.49 14.91 3.25
CA PRO A 139 -15.00 13.95 2.28
C PRO A 139 -15.79 12.65 2.39
N THR A 140 -15.97 11.99 1.25
CA THR A 140 -16.53 10.65 1.17
C THR A 140 -15.52 9.62 1.69
N LEU A 141 -16.00 8.46 2.11
CA LEU A 141 -15.14 7.37 2.56
C LEU A 141 -14.13 6.93 1.48
N ARG A 142 -14.57 6.95 0.21
CA ARG A 142 -13.70 6.73 -0.96
C ARG A 142 -12.54 7.74 -1.00
N GLU A 143 -12.83 9.04 -0.87
CA GLU A 143 -11.79 10.09 -0.91
C GLU A 143 -10.79 9.95 0.24
N ILE A 144 -11.27 9.59 1.44
CA ILE A 144 -10.41 9.34 2.60
C ILE A 144 -9.49 8.14 2.32
N PHE A 145 -10.03 7.05 1.78
CA PHE A 145 -9.24 5.87 1.44
C PHE A 145 -8.18 6.16 0.37
N ILE A 146 -8.57 6.83 -0.73
CA ILE A 146 -7.64 7.23 -1.81
C ILE A 146 -6.55 8.12 -1.23
N SER A 147 -6.92 9.14 -0.44
CA SER A 147 -5.95 10.04 0.18
C SER A 147 -4.97 9.31 1.09
N ALA A 148 -5.44 8.37 1.92
CA ALA A 148 -4.56 7.56 2.76
C ALA A 148 -3.56 6.74 1.92
N VAL A 149 -4.02 6.14 0.81
CA VAL A 149 -3.14 5.42 -0.13
C VAL A 149 -2.11 6.37 -0.75
N THR A 150 -2.53 7.55 -1.19
CA THR A 150 -1.63 8.58 -1.76
C THR A 150 -0.56 9.00 -0.77
N THR A 151 -0.97 9.42 0.43
CA THR A 151 -0.07 9.94 1.47
C THR A 151 0.93 8.88 1.89
N ILE A 152 0.49 7.63 2.07
CA ILE A 152 1.39 6.53 2.39
C ILE A 152 2.36 6.28 1.23
N THR A 153 1.88 6.27 -0.01
CA THR A 153 2.71 6.01 -1.19
C THR A 153 3.77 7.10 -1.37
N GLN A 154 3.42 8.37 -1.18
CA GLN A 154 4.36 9.48 -1.17
C GLN A 154 5.38 9.33 -0.04
N PHE A 155 4.91 9.04 1.18
CA PHE A 155 5.79 8.86 2.33
C PHE A 155 6.83 7.74 2.14
N ILE A 156 6.44 6.61 1.56
CA ILE A 156 7.37 5.50 1.28
C ILE A 156 8.20 5.71 0.01
N GLY A 157 7.68 6.47 -0.96
CA GLY A 157 8.34 6.79 -2.24
C GLY A 157 9.44 7.84 -2.10
N ASP A 158 9.23 8.84 -1.24
CA ASP A 158 10.19 9.93 -0.98
C ASP A 158 11.40 9.47 -0.15
N ARG A 159 11.35 8.26 0.42
CA ARG A 159 12.48 7.73 1.17
C ARG A 159 13.64 7.42 0.24
N ARG A 160 14.75 8.11 0.49
CA ARG A 160 16.05 7.80 -0.12
C ARG A 160 16.43 6.35 0.16
N VAL A 161 17.27 5.80 -0.73
CA VAL A 161 17.94 4.52 -0.51
C VAL A 161 18.69 4.61 0.81
N THR A 162 18.19 3.89 1.81
CA THR A 162 18.68 3.94 3.19
C THR A 162 19.41 2.67 3.58
N GLN A 163 19.79 1.83 2.59
CA GLN A 163 20.46 0.52 2.70
C GLN A 163 20.81 0.15 4.14
N MET A 164 20.24 -0.95 4.65
CA MET A 164 20.59 -1.46 5.98
C MET A 164 22.09 -1.38 6.19
N PRO A 165 22.56 -0.94 7.37
CA PRO A 165 23.99 -0.87 7.65
C PRO A 165 24.63 -2.23 7.35
N THR A 166 25.90 -2.21 6.93
CA THR A 166 26.66 -3.45 6.78
C THR A 166 26.60 -4.22 8.09
N PRO A 167 26.27 -5.53 8.06
CA PRO A 167 26.26 -6.32 9.28
C PRO A 167 27.65 -6.25 9.93
N PRO A 168 27.73 -6.19 11.28
CA PRO A 168 29.02 -6.17 11.96
C PRO A 168 29.80 -7.44 11.60
N GLU A 169 31.11 -7.29 11.41
CA GLU A 169 31.99 -8.45 11.25
C GLU A 169 31.86 -9.31 12.52
N HIS A 170 31.34 -10.52 12.35
CA HIS A 170 31.31 -11.49 13.44
C HIS A 170 32.76 -11.82 13.80
N SER A 171 33.17 -11.41 15.01
CA SER A 171 34.46 -11.79 15.62
C SER A 171 34.40 -13.21 16.17
#